data_AF-A0A1Z8SG52-F1
#
_entry.id   AF-A0A1Z8SG52-F1
#
_cell.length_a   1.000
_cell.length_b   1.000
_cell.length_c   1.000
_cell.angle_alpha   90.00
_cell.angle_beta   90.00
_cell.angle_gamma   90.00
#
_symmetry.space_group_name_H-M   'P 1'
#
loop_
_entity.id
_entity.type
_entity.pdbx_description
1 polymer ?
#
loop_
_entity_poly.entity_id
_entity_poly.type
_entity_poly.pdbx_seq_one_letter_code
_entity_poly.pdbx_strand_id
1 'polypeptide(L)'
;MVRRNRIQGASMNIQQNPFEDRWPLLKEMFETGGAQALVTFISAREDLLERRALFLMASQRISQGQDLSRGLDDVVTISRAAIDEFYEQSVSEADEEQTLLRLQGANILSYNLSADLAPCWPDDEEVRETRHFEEGLRCADDCLRWREQLQKGAVAFSMAWWAQGVHHAGLGRWNRACEAFQSALDAAIDDARENGTPETVGPEASFTINISSGWLEFARWRSGDSSSYDRFLEAMGAFSKQIDRDDEGRDEALVGVQQLQIAAQRLPGQEQTS
;
A
#
# COMPACT_ATOMS: atom_id res chain seq x y z
N MET A 1 11.04 -9.37 10.37
CA MET A 1 9.74 -8.74 10.06
C MET A 1 10.00 -7.41 9.39
N VAL A 2 10.20 -7.44 8.08
CA VAL A 2 10.38 -6.23 7.27
C VAL A 2 9.10 -5.40 7.39
N ARG A 3 9.19 -4.16 7.89
CA ARG A 3 8.04 -3.28 7.99
C ARG A 3 7.57 -2.98 6.56
N ARG A 4 6.36 -3.42 6.19
CA ARG A 4 5.65 -2.92 5.00
C ARG A 4 5.81 -1.39 5.00
N ASN A 5 6.21 -0.79 3.88
CA ASN A 5 6.38 0.68 3.71
C ASN A 5 5.02 1.38 3.91
N ARG A 6 4.53 1.38 5.15
CA ARG A 6 3.38 2.16 5.59
C ARG A 6 3.85 3.60 5.61
N ILE A 7 3.12 4.47 4.93
CA ILE A 7 3.35 5.90 5.02
C ILE A 7 3.19 6.27 6.51
N GLN A 8 4.31 6.58 7.18
CA GLN A 8 4.33 7.22 8.51
C GLN A 8 3.92 8.70 8.36
N GLY A 9 2.80 8.96 7.68
CA GLY A 9 2.27 10.30 7.42
C GLY A 9 1.20 10.72 8.42
N ALA A 10 0.79 9.82 9.31
CA ALA A 10 0.09 10.17 10.53
C ALA A 10 1.10 10.17 11.68
N SER A 11 2.06 11.10 11.64
CA SER A 11 2.59 11.64 12.88
C SER A 11 1.49 12.53 13.50
N MET A 12 0.37 11.91 13.88
CA MET A 12 -0.05 12.17 15.24
C MET A 12 1.16 11.70 16.03
N ASN A 13 1.81 12.66 16.71
CA ASN A 13 2.65 12.40 17.84
C ASN A 13 2.13 11.10 18.51
N ILE A 14 2.97 10.08 18.68
CA ILE A 14 2.60 8.89 19.46
C ILE A 14 2.48 9.32 20.93
N GLN A 15 1.60 10.28 21.22
CA GLN A 15 0.67 10.09 22.30
C GLN A 15 0.02 8.74 22.01
N GLN A 16 0.34 7.77 22.86
CA GLN A 16 -0.36 6.50 22.94
C GLN A 16 -1.83 6.75 22.60
N ASN A 17 -2.38 5.96 21.67
CA ASN A 17 -3.81 6.01 21.39
C ASN A 17 -4.55 6.11 22.73
N PRO A 18 -5.35 7.16 22.98
CA PRO A 18 -5.90 7.42 24.32
C PRO A 18 -6.84 6.30 24.80
N PHE A 19 -7.21 5.38 23.89
CA PHE A 19 -8.05 4.21 24.13
C PHE A 19 -7.26 2.89 24.04
N GLU A 20 -5.94 2.91 24.23
CA GLU A 20 -5.08 1.72 24.19
C GLU A 20 -5.52 0.65 25.23
N ASP A 21 -6.06 1.08 26.37
CA ASP A 21 -6.64 0.22 27.40
C ASP A 21 -7.86 -0.59 26.90
N ARG A 22 -8.47 -0.21 25.77
CA ARG A 22 -9.58 -0.93 25.14
C ARG A 22 -9.12 -2.12 24.29
N TRP A 23 -7.84 -2.25 23.95
CA TRP A 23 -7.38 -3.31 23.07
C TRP A 23 -7.76 -4.73 23.53
N PRO A 24 -7.61 -5.11 24.81
CA PRO A 24 -8.01 -6.45 25.27
C PRO A 24 -9.47 -6.79 24.94
N LEU A 25 -10.38 -5.82 25.09
CA LEU A 25 -11.80 -6.00 24.75
C LEU A 25 -12.01 -6.11 23.24
N LEU A 26 -11.36 -5.26 22.43
CA LEU A 26 -11.45 -5.35 20.97
C LEU A 26 -10.93 -6.70 20.45
N LYS A 27 -9.82 -7.17 21.02
CA LYS A 27 -9.24 -8.48 20.73
C LYS A 27 -10.22 -9.61 21.07
N GLU A 28 -10.82 -9.59 22.26
CA GLU A 28 -11.82 -10.59 22.66
C GLU A 28 -13.04 -10.59 21.71
N MET A 29 -13.52 -9.42 21.30
CA MET A 29 -14.62 -9.29 20.34
C MET A 29 -14.24 -9.89 18.97
N PHE A 30 -13.02 -9.64 18.50
CA PHE A 30 -12.51 -10.22 17.27
C PHE A 30 -12.37 -11.74 17.36
N GLU A 31 -11.77 -12.27 18.44
CA GLU A 31 -11.55 -13.70 18.62
C GLU A 31 -12.86 -14.49 18.79
N THR A 32 -13.89 -13.88 19.38
CA THR A 32 -15.19 -14.53 19.62
C THR A 32 -16.15 -14.40 18.44
N GLY A 33 -16.18 -13.23 17.78
CA GLY A 33 -17.20 -12.89 16.79
C GLY A 33 -16.67 -12.49 15.41
N GLY A 34 -15.35 -12.52 15.21
CA GLY A 34 -14.69 -12.12 13.96
C GLY A 34 -14.71 -10.62 13.68
N ALA A 35 -14.20 -10.24 12.52
CA ALA A 35 -14.10 -8.84 12.10
C ALA A 35 -15.45 -8.10 12.11
N GLN A 36 -16.53 -8.75 11.66
CA GLN A 36 -17.85 -8.11 11.57
C GLN A 36 -18.43 -7.74 12.95
N ALA A 37 -18.23 -8.60 13.97
CA ALA A 37 -18.65 -8.30 15.33
C ALA A 37 -17.86 -7.11 15.90
N LEU A 38 -16.56 -7.06 15.63
CA LEU A 38 -15.72 -5.93 16.03
C LEU A 38 -16.14 -4.62 15.35
N VAL A 39 -16.40 -4.61 14.04
CA VAL A 39 -16.93 -3.42 13.33
C VAL A 39 -18.22 -2.94 13.97
N THR A 40 -19.15 -3.86 14.23
CA THR A 40 -20.44 -3.55 14.85
C THR A 40 -20.26 -2.93 16.23
N PHE A 41 -19.34 -3.49 17.04
CA PHE A 41 -19.03 -3.01 18.38
C PHE A 41 -18.43 -1.59 18.39
N ILE A 42 -17.53 -1.29 17.45
CA ILE A 42 -16.91 0.04 17.32
C ILE A 42 -17.92 1.05 16.76
N SER A 43 -18.70 0.67 15.74
CA SER A 43 -19.69 1.56 15.10
C SER A 43 -20.80 2.00 16.06
N ALA A 44 -21.08 1.20 17.10
CA ALA A 44 -22.09 1.52 18.11
C ALA A 44 -21.65 2.61 19.12
N ARG A 45 -20.41 3.11 19.05
CA ARG A 45 -19.95 4.21 19.92
C ARG A 45 -20.55 5.53 19.43
N GLU A 46 -21.00 6.37 20.36
CA GLU A 46 -21.53 7.70 20.01
C GLU A 46 -20.40 8.71 19.75
N ASP A 47 -19.30 8.60 20.49
CA ASP A 47 -18.17 9.52 20.37
C ASP A 47 -17.38 9.25 19.09
N LEU A 48 -17.37 10.25 18.19
CA LEU A 48 -16.72 10.14 16.88
C LEU A 48 -15.21 9.96 17.00
N LEU A 49 -14.57 10.57 18.01
CA LEU A 49 -13.12 10.47 18.22
C LEU A 49 -12.74 9.06 18.67
N GLU A 50 -13.48 8.50 19.63
CA GLU A 50 -13.36 7.11 20.07
C GLU A 50 -13.54 6.16 18.89
N ARG A 51 -14.58 6.30 18.07
CA ARG A 51 -14.79 5.46 16.86
C ARG A 51 -13.54 5.41 15.98
N ARG A 52 -13.05 6.57 15.56
CA ARG A 52 -11.86 6.67 14.70
C ARG A 52 -10.64 6.04 15.34
N ALA A 53 -10.40 6.31 16.62
CA ALA A 53 -9.24 5.81 17.33
C ALA A 53 -9.28 4.28 17.50
N LEU A 54 -10.46 3.71 17.78
CA LEU A 54 -10.65 2.27 17.88
C LEU A 54 -10.50 1.58 16.51
N PHE A 55 -11.08 2.14 15.44
CA PHE A 55 -10.90 1.62 14.08
C PHE A 55 -9.45 1.69 13.60
N LEU A 56 -8.75 2.78 13.89
CA LEU A 56 -7.33 2.92 13.57
C LEU A 56 -6.49 1.86 14.32
N MET A 57 -6.73 1.66 15.61
CA MET A 57 -6.04 0.64 16.41
C MET A 57 -6.33 -0.78 15.89
N ALA A 58 -7.61 -1.09 15.66
CA ALA A 58 -8.04 -2.40 15.19
C ALA A 58 -7.44 -2.73 13.82
N SER A 59 -7.54 -1.82 12.84
CA SER A 59 -6.99 -2.04 11.50
C SER A 59 -5.48 -2.26 11.53
N GLN A 60 -4.75 -1.48 12.35
CA GLN A 60 -3.30 -1.63 12.48
C GLN A 60 -2.90 -2.98 13.06
N ARG A 61 -3.51 -3.40 14.17
CA ARG A 61 -3.13 -4.64 14.88
C ARG A 61 -3.58 -5.90 14.16
N ILE A 62 -4.80 -5.90 13.61
CA ILE A 62 -5.32 -7.06 12.87
C ILE A 62 -4.48 -7.27 11.60
N SER A 63 -4.15 -6.20 10.86
CA SER A 63 -3.24 -6.30 9.71
C SER A 63 -1.86 -6.85 10.08
N GLN A 64 -1.31 -6.46 11.24
CA GLN A 64 -0.01 -6.97 11.71
C GLN A 64 -0.05 -8.44 12.14
N GLY A 65 -1.22 -8.97 12.50
CA GLY A 65 -1.42 -10.39 12.81
C GLY A 65 -0.63 -10.93 14.01
N GLN A 66 0.02 -10.07 14.79
CA GLN A 66 0.77 -10.49 15.98
C GLN A 66 -0.21 -11.04 17.02
N ASP A 67 -0.09 -12.33 17.32
CA ASP A 67 -0.91 -13.06 18.29
C ASP A 67 -2.41 -13.09 17.98
N LEU A 68 -2.78 -13.09 16.69
CA LEU A 68 -4.17 -13.20 16.23
C LEU A 68 -4.28 -14.22 15.09
N SER A 69 -5.28 -15.11 15.16
CA SER A 69 -5.70 -15.89 14.00
C SER A 69 -6.62 -15.02 13.15
N ARG A 70 -6.14 -14.59 11.98
CA ARG A 70 -6.85 -13.69 11.06
C ARG A 70 -6.54 -14.02 9.60
N GLY A 71 -7.49 -13.79 8.71
CA GLY A 71 -7.28 -13.87 7.26
C GLY A 71 -7.27 -12.50 6.57
N LEU A 72 -7.06 -12.47 5.26
CA LEU A 72 -7.14 -11.23 4.46
C LEU A 72 -8.56 -10.61 4.48
N ASP A 73 -9.62 -11.43 4.51
CA ASP A 73 -10.99 -10.94 4.60
C ASP A 73 -11.26 -10.16 5.90
N ASP A 74 -10.62 -10.56 7.02
CA ASP A 74 -10.70 -9.82 8.28
C ASP A 74 -10.00 -8.45 8.15
N VAL A 75 -8.82 -8.43 7.53
CA VAL A 75 -8.04 -7.20 7.27
C VAL A 75 -8.85 -6.24 6.40
N VAL A 76 -9.47 -6.75 5.33
CA VAL A 76 -10.36 -5.98 4.44
C VAL A 76 -11.53 -5.42 5.23
N THR A 77 -12.25 -6.26 5.99
CA THR A 77 -13.47 -5.87 6.70
C THR A 77 -13.20 -4.72 7.68
N ILE A 78 -12.16 -4.84 8.53
CA ILE A 78 -11.84 -3.80 9.51
C ILE A 78 -11.30 -2.54 8.85
N SER A 79 -10.40 -2.69 7.86
CA SER A 79 -9.77 -1.56 7.22
C SER A 79 -10.77 -0.76 6.37
N ARG A 80 -11.72 -1.42 5.70
CA ARG A 80 -12.80 -0.76 4.98
C ARG A 80 -13.67 0.07 5.91
N ALA A 81 -14.11 -0.50 7.03
CA ALA A 81 -14.88 0.24 8.03
C ALA A 81 -14.09 1.45 8.58
N ALA A 82 -12.78 1.30 8.79
CA ALA A 82 -11.92 2.41 9.20
C ALA A 82 -11.79 3.50 8.10
N ILE A 83 -11.64 3.11 6.83
CA ILE A 83 -11.59 4.05 5.70
C ILE A 83 -12.90 4.83 5.60
N ASP A 84 -14.03 4.12 5.62
CA ASP A 84 -15.37 4.69 5.51
C ASP A 84 -15.65 5.65 6.68
N GLU A 85 -15.30 5.27 7.92
CA GLU A 85 -15.42 6.13 9.09
C GLU A 85 -14.69 7.48 8.92
N PHE A 86 -13.43 7.45 8.48
CA PHE A 86 -12.65 8.67 8.30
C PHE A 86 -13.19 9.49 7.13
N TYR A 87 -13.61 8.86 6.04
CA TYR A 87 -14.14 9.56 4.88
C TYR A 87 -15.51 10.18 5.16
N GLU A 88 -16.46 9.45 5.74
CA GLU A 88 -17.78 9.96 6.11
C GLU A 88 -17.68 11.18 7.03
N GLN A 89 -16.79 11.10 8.03
CA GLN A 89 -16.56 12.22 8.91
C GLN A 89 -15.94 13.42 8.20
N SER A 90 -15.03 13.21 7.24
CA SER A 90 -14.49 14.30 6.42
C SER A 90 -15.57 15.03 5.62
N VAL A 91 -16.61 14.32 5.17
CA VAL A 91 -17.73 14.90 4.40
C VAL A 91 -18.71 15.66 5.30
N SER A 92 -18.86 15.23 6.55
CA SER A 92 -19.78 15.85 7.51
C SER A 92 -19.17 16.99 8.34
N GLU A 93 -17.86 17.15 8.28
CA GLU A 93 -17.12 18.12 9.08
C GLU A 93 -17.32 19.54 8.54
N ALA A 94 -17.52 20.50 9.45
CA ALA A 94 -17.75 21.90 9.08
C ALA A 94 -16.43 22.67 8.96
N ASP A 95 -15.44 22.28 9.75
CA ASP A 95 -14.11 22.89 9.75
C ASP A 95 -13.25 22.30 8.62
N GLU A 96 -12.67 23.17 7.78
CA GLU A 96 -11.89 22.75 6.62
C GLU A 96 -10.60 22.03 7.02
N GLU A 97 -9.93 22.47 8.09
CA GLU A 97 -8.71 21.83 8.57
C GLU A 97 -9.01 20.42 9.09
N GLN A 98 -10.07 20.26 9.90
CA GLN A 98 -10.52 18.95 10.34
C GLN A 98 -10.95 18.07 9.17
N THR A 99 -11.64 18.62 8.17
CA THR A 99 -12.02 17.90 6.93
C THR A 99 -10.79 17.28 6.26
N LEU A 100 -9.75 18.09 6.03
CA LEU A 100 -8.50 17.63 5.41
C LEU A 100 -7.76 16.61 6.28
N LEU A 101 -7.78 16.77 7.61
CA LEU A 101 -7.18 15.80 8.54
C LEU A 101 -7.91 14.44 8.51
N ARG A 102 -9.24 14.43 8.41
CA ARG A 102 -10.02 13.19 8.30
C ARG A 102 -9.82 12.52 6.94
N LEU A 103 -9.85 13.30 5.86
CA LEU A 103 -9.56 12.81 4.51
C LEU A 103 -8.14 12.22 4.41
N GLN A 104 -7.16 12.86 5.06
CA GLN A 104 -5.80 12.34 5.17
C GLN A 104 -5.76 10.98 5.86
N GLY A 105 -6.54 10.77 6.91
CA GLY A 105 -6.67 9.48 7.59
C GLY A 105 -7.23 8.39 6.66
N ALA A 106 -8.30 8.70 5.93
CA ALA A 106 -8.88 7.78 4.94
C ALA A 106 -7.86 7.42 3.84
N ASN A 107 -7.12 8.41 3.32
CA ASN A 107 -6.06 8.19 2.32
C ASN A 107 -4.92 7.32 2.82
N ILE A 108 -4.46 7.50 4.07
CA ILE A 108 -3.42 6.63 4.65
C ILE A 108 -3.94 5.21 4.79
N LEU A 109 -5.15 5.04 5.32
CA LEU A 109 -5.75 3.72 5.54
C LEU A 109 -5.99 2.98 4.22
N SER A 110 -6.44 3.69 3.18
CA SER A 110 -6.64 3.10 1.85
C SER A 110 -5.33 2.64 1.22
N TYR A 111 -4.27 3.44 1.34
CA TYR A 111 -2.96 3.03 0.85
C TYR A 111 -2.45 1.81 1.62
N ASN A 112 -2.58 1.81 2.95
CA ASN A 112 -2.14 0.69 3.77
C ASN A 112 -2.91 -0.60 3.45
N LEU A 113 -4.24 -0.54 3.25
CA LEU A 113 -5.00 -1.70 2.83
C LEU A 113 -4.60 -2.17 1.44
N SER A 114 -4.46 -1.25 0.47
CA SER A 114 -4.00 -1.59 -0.88
C SER A 114 -2.62 -2.26 -0.86
N ALA A 115 -1.70 -1.73 -0.04
CA ALA A 115 -0.39 -2.30 0.18
C ALA A 115 -0.51 -3.68 0.86
N ASP A 116 -1.26 -3.84 1.95
CA ASP A 116 -1.41 -5.12 2.64
C ASP A 116 -1.95 -6.22 1.71
N LEU A 117 -2.79 -5.87 0.72
CA LEU A 117 -3.33 -6.81 -0.26
C LEU A 117 -2.36 -7.14 -1.40
N ALA A 118 -1.28 -6.38 -1.59
CA ALA A 118 -0.26 -6.66 -2.60
C ALA A 118 0.42 -8.02 -2.35
N PRO A 119 0.64 -8.86 -3.38
CA PRO A 119 1.15 -10.22 -3.21
C PRO A 119 2.68 -10.31 -3.16
N CYS A 120 3.38 -9.17 -3.09
CA CYS A 120 4.83 -9.05 -3.27
C CYS A 120 5.62 -8.84 -1.97
N TRP A 121 4.98 -8.88 -0.80
CA TRP A 121 5.72 -8.67 0.45
C TRP A 121 6.55 -9.89 0.86
N PRO A 122 7.78 -9.68 1.36
CA PRO A 122 8.54 -10.74 2.00
C PRO A 122 7.80 -11.25 3.23
N ASP A 123 7.97 -12.54 3.53
CA ASP A 123 7.35 -13.25 4.66
C ASP A 123 5.81 -13.30 4.66
N ASP A 124 5.15 -12.81 3.60
CA ASP A 124 3.70 -12.85 3.46
C ASP A 124 3.29 -14.09 2.65
N GLU A 125 2.85 -15.15 3.31
CA GLU A 125 2.45 -16.41 2.65
C GLU A 125 0.94 -16.47 2.32
N GLU A 126 0.18 -15.42 2.64
CA GLU A 126 -1.27 -15.47 2.49
C GLU A 126 -1.68 -15.47 1.01
N VAL A 127 -2.63 -16.35 0.67
CA VAL A 127 -3.11 -16.46 -0.71
C VAL A 127 -4.11 -15.35 -1.00
N ARG A 128 -3.86 -14.58 -2.07
CA ARG A 128 -4.82 -13.61 -2.58
C ARG A 128 -5.82 -14.27 -3.51
N GLU A 129 -7.08 -13.92 -3.38
CA GLU A 129 -8.14 -14.23 -4.33
C GLU A 129 -8.45 -13.00 -5.19
N THR A 130 -9.20 -13.17 -6.28
CA THR A 130 -9.64 -12.07 -7.16
C THR A 130 -10.24 -10.91 -6.37
N ARG A 131 -11.10 -11.19 -5.38
CA ARG A 131 -11.73 -10.17 -4.53
C ARG A 131 -10.73 -9.30 -3.75
N HIS A 132 -9.57 -9.86 -3.38
CA HIS A 132 -8.52 -9.13 -2.67
C HIS A 132 -7.83 -8.11 -3.60
N PHE A 133 -7.56 -8.48 -4.85
CA PHE A 133 -7.00 -7.55 -5.82
C PHE A 133 -8.00 -6.46 -6.22
N GLU A 134 -9.28 -6.80 -6.37
CA GLU A 134 -10.32 -5.81 -6.67
C GLU A 134 -10.50 -4.79 -5.54
N GLU A 135 -10.47 -5.23 -4.29
CA GLU A 135 -10.52 -4.33 -3.12
C GLU A 135 -9.25 -3.47 -3.03
N GLY A 136 -8.08 -4.06 -3.26
CA GLY A 136 -6.82 -3.34 -3.31
C GLY A 136 -6.78 -2.28 -4.41
N LEU A 137 -7.36 -2.58 -5.58
CA LEU A 137 -7.50 -1.65 -6.70
C LEU A 137 -8.44 -0.49 -6.35
N ARG A 138 -9.62 -0.77 -5.77
CA ARG A 138 -10.54 0.26 -5.27
C ARG A 138 -9.82 1.23 -4.32
N CYS A 139 -9.04 0.69 -3.39
CA CYS A 139 -8.30 1.50 -2.42
C CYS A 139 -7.21 2.36 -3.08
N ALA A 140 -6.53 1.84 -4.11
CA ALA A 140 -5.55 2.61 -4.87
C ALA A 140 -6.21 3.77 -5.64
N ASP A 141 -7.37 3.53 -6.26
CA ASP A 141 -8.15 4.55 -6.96
C ASP A 141 -8.62 5.66 -6.00
N ASP A 142 -9.10 5.29 -4.81
CA ASP A 142 -9.48 6.24 -3.77
C ASP A 142 -8.26 7.06 -3.29
N CYS A 143 -7.10 6.43 -3.13
CA CYS A 143 -5.86 7.15 -2.82
C CYS A 143 -5.48 8.17 -3.88
N LEU A 144 -5.54 7.83 -5.16
CA LEU A 144 -5.22 8.77 -6.25
C LEU A 144 -6.15 10.00 -6.18
N ARG A 145 -7.47 9.75 -6.12
CA ARG A 145 -8.49 10.80 -6.02
C ARG A 145 -8.29 11.70 -4.81
N TRP A 146 -8.00 11.14 -3.64
CA TRP A 146 -7.82 11.93 -2.43
C TRP A 146 -6.45 12.62 -2.37
N ARG A 147 -5.40 12.06 -2.98
CA ARG A 147 -4.09 12.73 -3.09
C ARG A 147 -4.14 13.99 -3.93
N GLU A 148 -4.98 14.01 -4.97
CA GLU A 148 -5.27 15.23 -5.74
C GLU A 148 -5.92 16.30 -4.85
N GLN A 149 -6.97 15.92 -4.11
CA GLN A 149 -7.67 16.85 -3.20
C GLN A 149 -6.76 17.37 -2.07
N LEU A 150 -5.91 16.50 -1.54
CA LEU A 150 -4.95 16.80 -0.48
C LEU A 150 -3.65 17.44 -1.00
N GLN A 151 -3.55 17.70 -2.31
CA GLN A 151 -2.39 18.29 -2.98
C GLN A 151 -1.07 17.62 -2.60
N LYS A 152 -1.03 16.27 -2.62
CA LYS A 152 0.19 15.53 -2.29
C LYS A 152 1.24 15.64 -3.39
N GLY A 153 2.50 15.53 -2.98
CA GLY A 153 3.64 15.57 -3.90
C GLY A 153 3.83 14.29 -4.73
N ALA A 154 4.78 14.34 -5.64
CA ALA A 154 5.00 13.33 -6.67
C ALA A 154 5.32 11.93 -6.11
N VAL A 155 6.10 11.81 -5.02
CA VAL A 155 6.35 10.53 -4.33
C VAL A 155 5.05 9.84 -3.91
N ALA A 156 4.10 10.61 -3.35
CA ALA A 156 2.82 10.05 -2.98
C ALA A 156 2.09 9.54 -4.24
N PHE A 157 2.03 10.28 -5.33
CA PHE A 157 1.40 9.76 -6.55
C PHE A 157 2.09 8.50 -7.07
N SER A 158 3.42 8.46 -7.09
CA SER A 158 4.18 7.28 -7.51
C SER A 158 3.78 6.02 -6.73
N MET A 159 3.69 6.12 -5.39
CA MET A 159 3.26 4.99 -4.54
C MET A 159 1.81 4.55 -4.78
N ALA A 160 0.89 5.47 -5.08
CA ALA A 160 -0.51 5.12 -5.36
C ALA A 160 -0.65 4.42 -6.73
N TRP A 161 0.03 4.95 -7.75
CA TRP A 161 0.08 4.33 -9.08
C TRP A 161 0.75 2.95 -9.05
N TRP A 162 1.80 2.80 -8.25
CA TRP A 162 2.41 1.49 -7.99
C TRP A 162 1.38 0.51 -7.41
N ALA A 163 0.65 0.90 -6.36
CA ALA A 163 -0.35 0.03 -5.75
C ALA A 163 -1.43 -0.39 -6.75
N GLN A 164 -1.92 0.56 -7.56
CA GLN A 164 -2.88 0.28 -8.63
C GLN A 164 -2.33 -0.73 -9.65
N GLY A 165 -1.09 -0.54 -10.11
CA GLY A 165 -0.42 -1.41 -11.07
C GLY A 165 -0.25 -2.84 -10.55
N VAL A 166 0.11 -2.99 -9.27
CA VAL A 166 0.25 -4.31 -8.63
C VAL A 166 -1.07 -5.07 -8.62
N HIS A 167 -2.20 -4.41 -8.35
CA HIS A 167 -3.51 -5.06 -8.36
C HIS A 167 -4.00 -5.38 -9.77
N HIS A 168 -3.72 -4.51 -10.76
CA HIS A 168 -3.94 -4.84 -12.16
C HIS A 168 -3.14 -6.08 -12.60
N ALA A 169 -1.87 -6.17 -12.19
CA ALA A 169 -1.03 -7.34 -12.44
C ALA A 169 -1.57 -8.60 -11.74
N GLY A 170 -2.04 -8.49 -10.49
CA GLY A 170 -2.72 -9.57 -9.76
C GLY A 170 -3.96 -10.12 -10.46
N LEU A 171 -4.67 -9.25 -11.16
CA LEU A 171 -5.83 -9.60 -11.99
C LEU A 171 -5.45 -10.05 -13.42
N GLY A 172 -4.16 -10.16 -13.74
CA GLY A 172 -3.67 -10.52 -15.07
C GLY A 172 -3.90 -9.45 -16.14
N ARG A 173 -4.27 -8.22 -15.75
CA ARG A 173 -4.57 -7.09 -16.65
C ARG A 173 -3.27 -6.35 -16.98
N TRP A 174 -2.34 -7.03 -17.65
CA TRP A 174 -0.96 -6.56 -17.82
C TRP A 174 -0.85 -5.22 -18.54
N ASN A 175 -1.67 -4.96 -19.56
CA ASN A 175 -1.70 -3.66 -20.24
C ASN A 175 -2.04 -2.50 -19.30
N ARG A 176 -3.05 -2.68 -18.42
CA ARG A 176 -3.40 -1.67 -17.41
C ARG A 176 -2.35 -1.55 -16.32
N ALA A 177 -1.68 -2.65 -15.97
CA ALA A 177 -0.54 -2.61 -15.06
C ALA A 177 0.60 -1.78 -15.64
N CYS A 178 0.91 -1.92 -16.94
CA CYS A 178 1.90 -1.08 -17.62
C CYS A 178 1.53 0.40 -17.58
N GLU A 179 0.27 0.76 -17.84
CA GLU A 179 -0.20 2.16 -17.76
C GLU A 179 0.01 2.74 -16.36
N ALA A 180 -0.43 2.02 -15.32
CA ALA A 180 -0.27 2.44 -13.94
C ALA A 180 1.21 2.54 -13.52
N PHE A 181 2.05 1.56 -13.87
CA PHE A 181 3.48 1.62 -13.55
C PHE A 181 4.24 2.70 -14.34
N GLN A 182 3.79 3.04 -15.55
CA GLN A 182 4.32 4.18 -16.28
C GLN A 182 4.00 5.48 -15.52
N SER A 183 2.75 5.67 -15.08
CA SER A 183 2.39 6.82 -14.24
C SER A 183 3.15 6.86 -12.91
N ALA A 184 3.44 5.69 -12.33
CA ALA A 184 4.29 5.59 -11.14
C ALA A 184 5.72 6.07 -11.40
N LEU A 185 6.30 5.67 -12.53
CA LEU A 185 7.64 6.08 -12.95
C LEU A 185 7.69 7.56 -13.31
N ASP A 186 6.69 8.08 -14.03
CA ASP A 186 6.64 9.50 -14.40
C ASP A 186 6.61 10.39 -13.14
N ALA A 187 5.81 10.03 -12.14
CA ALA A 187 5.79 10.73 -10.85
C ALA A 187 7.12 10.57 -10.08
N ALA A 188 7.80 9.43 -10.18
CA ALA A 188 9.13 9.25 -9.57
C ALA A 188 10.19 10.13 -10.25
N ILE A 189 10.10 10.31 -11.57
CA ILE A 189 10.98 11.18 -12.37
C ILE A 189 10.76 12.64 -11.99
N ASP A 190 9.52 13.07 -11.82
CA ASP A 190 9.22 14.44 -11.38
C ASP A 190 9.81 14.73 -9.98
N ASP A 191 9.66 13.80 -9.03
CA ASP A 191 10.33 13.89 -7.72
C ASP A 191 11.85 13.94 -7.85
N ALA A 192 12.43 13.08 -8.69
CA ALA A 192 13.88 13.04 -8.89
C ALA A 192 14.41 14.38 -9.43
N ARG A 193 13.68 14.99 -10.38
CA ARG A 193 14.01 16.29 -10.96
C ARG A 193 13.92 17.42 -9.94
N GLU A 194 12.88 17.44 -9.11
CA GLU A 194 12.70 18.44 -8.04
C GLU A 194 13.83 18.38 -7.00
N ASN A 195 14.35 17.18 -6.72
CA ASN A 195 15.39 16.95 -5.73
C ASN A 195 16.81 16.85 -6.31
N GLY A 196 16.99 16.99 -7.62
CA GLY A 196 18.30 16.90 -8.28
C GLY A 196 18.95 15.51 -8.18
N THR A 197 18.16 14.45 -8.14
CA THR A 197 18.62 13.05 -8.11
C THR A 197 18.46 12.39 -9.49
N PRO A 198 19.10 11.23 -9.77
CA PRO A 198 19.02 10.60 -11.08
C PRO A 198 17.59 10.22 -11.50
N GLU A 199 17.20 10.61 -12.73
CA GLU A 199 15.88 10.34 -13.34
C GLU A 199 15.80 8.95 -14.01
N THR A 200 16.89 8.18 -14.04
CA THR A 200 16.98 6.89 -14.72
C THR A 200 17.44 5.79 -13.75
N VAL A 201 17.05 4.55 -14.05
CA VAL A 201 17.45 3.36 -13.29
C VAL A 201 18.97 3.31 -13.07
N GLY A 202 19.38 2.99 -11.84
CA GLY A 202 20.79 2.95 -11.49
C GLY A 202 21.03 2.91 -9.97
N PRO A 203 22.26 2.57 -9.53
CA PRO A 203 22.55 2.43 -8.11
C PRO A 203 22.58 3.77 -7.36
N GLU A 204 22.68 4.90 -8.07
CA GLU A 204 22.56 6.24 -7.48
C GLU A 204 21.13 6.79 -7.54
N ALA A 205 20.21 6.09 -8.22
CA ALA A 205 18.82 6.52 -8.32
C ALA A 205 18.06 6.23 -7.02
N SER A 206 16.97 6.98 -6.79
CA SER A 206 16.12 6.76 -5.64
C SER A 206 15.46 5.37 -5.69
N PHE A 207 15.04 4.87 -4.52
CA PHE A 207 14.24 3.64 -4.42
C PHE A 207 13.03 3.69 -5.36
N THR A 208 12.32 4.83 -5.40
CA THR A 208 11.11 5.04 -6.19
C THR A 208 11.36 4.90 -7.70
N ILE A 209 12.50 5.41 -8.22
CA ILE A 209 12.88 5.25 -9.63
C ILE A 209 13.15 3.77 -9.94
N ASN A 210 13.98 3.11 -9.13
CA ASN A 210 14.37 1.72 -9.36
C ASN A 210 13.17 0.76 -9.26
N ILE A 211 12.31 0.93 -8.24
CA ILE A 211 11.15 0.06 -8.05
C ILE A 211 10.10 0.27 -9.14
N SER A 212 9.79 1.52 -9.52
CA SER A 212 8.80 1.82 -10.56
C SER A 212 9.26 1.32 -11.92
N SER A 213 10.54 1.50 -12.24
CA SER A 213 11.15 0.97 -13.47
C SER A 213 11.09 -0.56 -13.50
N GLY A 214 11.46 -1.22 -12.40
CA GLY A 214 11.41 -2.68 -12.30
C GLY A 214 10.01 -3.24 -12.50
N TRP A 215 9.00 -2.66 -11.86
CA TRP A 215 7.60 -3.08 -12.02
C TRP A 215 7.05 -2.82 -13.43
N LEU A 216 7.39 -1.68 -14.03
CA LEU A 216 7.00 -1.36 -15.40
C LEU A 216 7.56 -2.38 -16.40
N GLU A 217 8.86 -2.66 -16.32
CA GLU A 217 9.51 -3.61 -17.22
C GLU A 217 9.04 -5.05 -16.96
N PHE A 218 8.78 -5.41 -15.70
CA PHE A 218 8.14 -6.69 -15.37
C PHE A 218 6.75 -6.81 -16.04
N ALA A 219 5.90 -5.79 -15.94
CA ALA A 219 4.59 -5.80 -16.55
C ALA A 219 4.65 -5.85 -18.09
N ARG A 220 5.57 -5.10 -18.72
CA ARG A 220 5.80 -5.13 -20.18
C ARG A 220 6.26 -6.51 -20.65
N TRP A 221 7.16 -7.15 -19.89
CA TRP A 221 7.57 -8.52 -20.20
C TRP A 221 6.40 -9.50 -20.13
N ARG A 222 5.53 -9.36 -19.10
CA ARG A 222 4.33 -10.19 -18.94
C ARG A 222 3.24 -9.90 -19.99
N SER A 223 3.18 -8.69 -20.54
CA SER A 223 2.29 -8.37 -21.67
C SER A 223 2.84 -8.82 -23.04
N GLY A 224 4.08 -9.33 -23.09
CA GLY A 224 4.66 -9.95 -24.29
C GLY A 224 5.88 -9.25 -24.89
N ASP A 225 6.33 -8.13 -24.33
CA ASP A 225 7.60 -7.50 -24.75
C ASP A 225 8.79 -8.28 -24.20
N SER A 226 9.33 -9.20 -24.99
CA SER A 226 10.51 -9.98 -24.59
C SER A 226 11.75 -9.11 -24.33
N SER A 227 11.85 -7.92 -24.92
CA SER A 227 13.00 -7.02 -24.71
C SER A 227 12.99 -6.37 -23.32
N SER A 228 11.83 -6.33 -22.66
CA SER A 228 11.70 -5.81 -21.30
C SER A 228 12.35 -6.69 -20.24
N TYR A 229 12.61 -7.97 -20.53
CA TYR A 229 13.21 -8.86 -19.54
C TYR A 229 14.63 -8.39 -19.14
N ASP A 230 15.45 -7.98 -20.11
CA ASP A 230 16.80 -7.48 -19.82
C ASP A 230 16.76 -6.17 -19.01
N ARG A 231 15.80 -5.28 -19.31
CA ARG A 231 15.58 -4.02 -18.57
C ARG A 231 15.05 -4.26 -17.15
N PHE A 232 14.23 -5.30 -16.97
CA PHE A 232 13.81 -5.76 -15.65
C PHE A 232 15.01 -6.25 -14.81
N LEU A 233 15.91 -7.04 -15.42
CA LEU A 233 17.14 -7.48 -14.77
C LEU A 233 18.09 -6.30 -14.46
N GLU A 234 18.13 -5.28 -15.31
CA GLU A 234 18.88 -4.05 -15.05
C GLU A 234 18.40 -3.34 -13.77
N ALA A 235 17.08 -3.19 -13.58
CA ALA A 235 16.51 -2.61 -12.37
C ALA A 235 16.82 -3.42 -11.11
N MET A 236 16.75 -4.75 -11.19
CA MET A 236 17.19 -5.62 -10.09
C MET A 236 18.70 -5.48 -9.81
N GLY A 237 19.51 -5.33 -10.86
CA GLY A 237 20.95 -5.10 -10.75
C GLY A 237 21.31 -3.77 -10.10
N ALA A 238 20.49 -2.73 -10.30
CA ALA A 238 20.64 -1.44 -9.62
C ALA A 238 20.48 -1.57 -8.10
N PHE A 239 19.41 -2.24 -7.63
CA PHE A 239 19.24 -2.53 -6.21
C PHE A 239 20.35 -3.44 -5.66
N SER A 240 20.76 -4.46 -6.39
CA SER A 240 21.83 -5.37 -5.93
C SER A 240 23.13 -4.62 -5.63
N LYS A 241 23.49 -3.65 -6.49
CA LYS A 241 24.66 -2.77 -6.27
C LYS A 241 24.48 -1.80 -5.10
N GLN A 242 23.25 -1.45 -4.72
CA GLN A 242 22.96 -0.66 -3.52
C GLN A 242 23.12 -1.52 -2.26
N ILE A 243 22.68 -2.79 -2.29
CA ILE A 243 22.85 -3.71 -1.15
C ILE A 243 24.33 -3.93 -0.82
N ASP A 244 25.21 -3.94 -1.82
CA ASP A 244 26.66 -4.08 -1.64
C ASP A 244 27.30 -2.87 -0.95
N ARG A 245 26.58 -1.73 -0.87
CA ARG A 245 26.98 -0.55 -0.10
C ARG A 245 26.50 -0.75 1.34
N ASP A 246 27.41 -0.67 2.30
CA ASP A 246 27.09 -0.76 3.72
C ASP A 246 26.53 0.58 4.22
N ASP A 247 25.41 1.02 3.65
CA ASP A 247 24.76 2.31 3.93
C ASP A 247 23.27 2.16 4.29
N GLU A 248 22.63 3.27 4.64
CA GLU A 248 21.23 3.33 5.06
C GLU A 248 20.24 2.83 3.99
N GLY A 249 20.61 2.84 2.70
CA GLY A 249 19.77 2.38 1.59
C GLY A 249 19.76 0.86 1.39
N ARG A 250 20.63 0.12 2.09
CA ARG A 250 20.78 -1.33 1.95
C ARG A 250 19.48 -2.09 2.21
N ASP A 251 18.78 -1.77 3.30
CA ASP A 251 17.56 -2.48 3.70
C ASP A 251 16.42 -2.21 2.70
N GLU A 252 16.28 -0.98 2.24
CA GLU A 252 15.28 -0.63 1.22
C GLU A 252 15.57 -1.34 -0.11
N ALA A 253 16.83 -1.36 -0.53
CA ALA A 253 17.23 -2.05 -1.75
C ALA A 253 16.97 -3.57 -1.67
N LEU A 254 17.21 -4.19 -0.52
CA LEU A 254 16.87 -5.60 -0.29
C LEU A 254 15.37 -5.85 -0.44
N VAL A 255 14.53 -4.98 0.14
CA VAL A 255 13.07 -5.06 -0.01
C VAL A 255 12.65 -4.90 -1.46
N GLY A 256 13.26 -3.98 -2.22
CA GLY A 256 12.98 -3.78 -3.64
C GLY A 256 13.22 -5.03 -4.48
N VAL A 257 14.38 -5.67 -4.30
CA VAL A 257 14.71 -6.95 -4.98
C VAL A 257 13.72 -8.04 -4.61
N GLN A 258 13.45 -8.22 -3.31
CA GLN A 258 12.54 -9.25 -2.83
C GLN A 258 11.13 -9.06 -3.40
N GLN A 259 10.62 -7.82 -3.44
CA GLN A 259 9.31 -7.54 -4.02
C GLN A 259 9.22 -7.98 -5.47
N LEU A 260 10.19 -7.61 -6.31
CA LEU A 260 10.19 -7.96 -7.73
C LEU A 260 10.35 -9.47 -7.96
N GLN A 261 11.16 -10.15 -7.15
CA GLN A 261 11.33 -11.61 -7.22
C GLN A 261 10.06 -12.36 -6.82
N ILE A 262 9.44 -11.96 -5.71
CA ILE A 262 8.20 -12.56 -5.21
C ILE A 262 7.07 -12.33 -6.22
N ALA A 263 6.97 -11.12 -6.77
CA ALA A 263 6.02 -10.78 -7.83
C ALA A 263 6.18 -11.69 -9.05
N ALA A 264 7.41 -11.91 -9.53
CA ALA A 264 7.69 -12.78 -10.67
C ALA A 264 7.30 -14.25 -10.43
N GLN A 265 7.31 -14.70 -9.17
CA GLN A 265 6.90 -16.05 -8.78
C GLN A 265 5.38 -16.21 -8.61
N ARG A 266 4.71 -15.20 -8.03
CA ARG A 266 3.32 -15.33 -7.56
C ARG A 266 2.28 -14.76 -8.50
N LEU A 267 2.63 -13.73 -9.27
CA LEU A 267 1.70 -13.11 -10.19
C LEU A 267 1.48 -14.00 -11.42
N PRO A 268 0.30 -13.88 -12.08
CA PRO A 268 -0.03 -14.66 -13.26
C PRO A 268 1.07 -14.66 -14.34
N GLY A 269 1.02 -15.67 -15.20
CA GLY A 269 1.86 -15.72 -16.41
C GLY A 269 1.45 -14.67 -17.45
N GLN A 270 1.94 -14.84 -18.67
CA GLN A 270 1.58 -13.95 -19.79
C GLN A 270 0.07 -13.90 -20.01
N GLU A 271 -0.42 -12.73 -20.45
CA GLU A 271 -1.83 -12.56 -20.81
C GLU A 271 -2.21 -13.61 -21.86
N GLN A 272 -3.13 -14.53 -21.51
CA GLN A 272 -3.66 -15.45 -22.50
C GLN A 272 -4.58 -14.63 -23.40
N THR A 273 -4.14 -14.39 -24.64
CA THR A 273 -5.00 -13.85 -25.69
C THR A 273 -6.15 -14.84 -25.89
N SER A 274 -7.35 -14.45 -25.45
CA SER A 274 -8.61 -15.16 -25.69
C SER A 274 -9.35 -14.55 -26.86
#